data_AF-A0A7S2UWB7-F1
#
_entry.id   AF-A0A7S2UWB7-F1
#
_cell.length_a   1.000
_cell.length_b   1.000
_cell.length_c   1.000
_cell.angle_alpha   90.00
_cell.angle_beta   90.00
_cell.angle_gamma   90.00
#
_symmetry.space_group_name_H-M   'P 1'
#
loop_
_entity.id
_entity.type
_entity.pdbx_description
1 polymer ?
#
loop_
_entity_poly.entity_id
_entity_poly.type
_entity_poly.pdbx_seq_one_letter_code
_entity_poly.pdbx_strand_id
1 'polypeptide(L)'
;EKALHLGANDVVDYNVAPFGKQLIDGEKFDIVFDFVGGIEAEEGAKLLMKKGAKFITACGPRRGVGDRQLTCCEWYGWAFGLIWRLMKSACCCCCVSTKYEMGGGMPPMKATDFNAVVVEAGIRAEIAMEVPFAETPIREAIRRVASRHTGGKVVINMEKTEA
;
A
#
# COMPACT_ATOMS: atom_id res chain seq x y z
N GLU A 1 3.65 11.48 13.69
CA GLU A 1 2.58 12.35 14.24
C GLU A 1 1.25 12.14 13.52
N LYS A 2 1.13 12.45 12.24
CA LYS A 2 -0.13 12.33 11.48
C LYS A 2 -0.83 10.96 11.56
N ALA A 3 -0.09 9.86 11.40
CA ALA A 3 -0.66 8.52 11.49
C ALA A 3 -1.22 8.19 12.90
N LEU A 4 -0.65 8.76 13.97
CA LEU A 4 -1.15 8.59 15.33
C LEU A 4 -2.54 9.23 15.49
N HIS A 5 -2.74 10.42 14.92
CA HIS A 5 -4.06 11.08 14.91
C HIS A 5 -5.13 10.29 14.16
N LEU A 6 -4.73 9.47 13.19
CA LEU A 6 -5.62 8.58 12.44
C LEU A 6 -5.85 7.23 13.15
N GLY A 7 -5.33 7.05 14.36
CA GLY A 7 -5.55 5.86 15.19
C GLY A 7 -4.48 4.78 15.09
N ALA A 8 -3.32 5.06 14.48
CA ALA A 8 -2.18 4.15 14.59
C ALA A 8 -1.69 4.08 16.05
N ASN A 9 -1.46 2.88 16.56
CA ASN A 9 -0.86 2.69 17.89
C ASN A 9 0.61 3.09 17.92
N ASP A 10 1.36 2.70 16.90
CA ASP A 10 2.80 2.95 16.77
C ASP A 10 3.13 3.52 15.39
N VAL A 11 4.19 4.35 15.32
CA VAL A 11 4.71 4.92 14.08
C VAL A 11 6.21 4.75 14.04
N VAL A 12 6.71 4.17 12.95
CA VAL A 12 8.14 3.95 12.71
C VAL A 12 8.61 4.88 11.60
N ASP A 13 9.65 5.65 11.87
CA ASP A 13 10.32 6.46 10.86
C ASP A 13 11.28 5.59 10.05
N TYR A 14 10.91 5.29 8.80
CA TYR A 14 11.71 4.47 7.90
C TYR A 14 12.98 5.19 7.38
N ASN A 15 13.16 6.49 7.65
CA ASN A 15 14.38 7.22 7.27
C ASN A 15 15.51 7.04 8.29
N VAL A 16 15.20 6.63 9.53
CA VAL A 16 16.20 6.42 10.58
C VAL A 16 16.98 5.14 10.34
N ALA A 17 16.28 4.04 10.05
CA ALA A 17 16.86 2.74 9.74
C ALA A 17 15.83 1.85 9.00
N PRO A 18 16.23 0.71 8.42
CA PRO A 18 15.27 -0.25 7.88
C PRO A 18 14.28 -0.72 8.96
N PHE A 19 12.97 -0.59 8.70
CA PHE A 19 11.92 -0.88 9.69
C PHE A 19 12.00 -2.32 10.24
N GLY A 20 12.39 -3.29 9.39
CA GLY A 20 12.58 -4.69 9.80
C GLY A 20 13.62 -4.87 10.91
N LYS A 21 14.61 -3.96 10.99
CA LYS A 21 15.60 -3.94 12.07
C LYS A 21 15.10 -3.16 13.29
N GLN A 22 14.40 -2.05 13.08
CA GLN A 22 13.87 -1.24 14.16
C GLN A 22 12.86 -2.00 15.03
N LEU A 23 12.09 -2.91 14.43
CA LEU A 23 11.02 -3.65 15.08
C LEU A 23 11.37 -5.12 15.38
N ILE A 24 12.64 -5.52 15.24
CA ILE A 24 13.01 -6.95 15.25
C ILE A 24 12.66 -7.65 16.57
N ASP A 25 12.83 -6.94 17.68
CA ASP A 25 12.59 -7.41 19.05
C ASP A 25 11.13 -7.18 19.51
N GLY A 26 10.29 -6.60 18.64
CA GLY A 26 8.88 -6.34 18.91
C GLY A 26 7.96 -7.53 18.66
N GLU A 27 6.65 -7.33 18.91
CA GLU A 27 5.63 -8.32 18.59
C GLU A 27 5.58 -8.58 17.08
N LYS A 28 5.44 -9.87 16.72
CA LYS A 28 5.32 -10.29 15.32
C LYS A 28 3.90 -10.10 14.80
N PHE A 29 3.76 -9.72 13.53
CA PHE A 29 2.48 -9.41 12.90
C PHE A 29 1.84 -10.64 12.24
N ASP A 30 0.52 -10.74 12.35
CA ASP A 30 -0.30 -11.74 11.64
C ASP A 30 -0.62 -11.33 10.20
N ILE A 31 -0.68 -10.02 9.94
CA ILE A 31 -1.01 -9.42 8.64
C ILE A 31 -0.12 -8.20 8.43
N VAL A 32 0.44 -8.07 7.23
CA VAL A 32 1.16 -6.90 6.76
C VAL A 32 0.53 -6.43 5.45
N PHE A 33 0.15 -5.15 5.41
CA PHE A 33 -0.30 -4.48 4.19
C PHE A 33 0.84 -3.64 3.60
N ASP A 34 1.22 -3.93 2.36
CA ASP A 34 2.31 -3.26 1.66
C ASP A 34 1.79 -2.36 0.52
N PHE A 35 2.06 -1.07 0.66
CA PHE A 35 1.79 -0.03 -0.34
C PHE A 35 3.08 0.62 -0.87
N VAL A 36 4.25 0.08 -0.51
CA VAL A 36 5.56 0.58 -0.93
C VAL A 36 6.14 -0.29 -2.04
N GLY A 37 6.05 -1.61 -1.87
CA GLY A 37 6.60 -2.60 -2.79
C GLY A 37 8.11 -2.74 -2.72
N GLY A 38 8.62 -3.65 -3.57
CA GLY A 38 10.03 -3.94 -3.67
C GLY A 38 10.51 -5.03 -2.72
N ILE A 39 11.63 -5.65 -3.09
CA ILE A 39 12.23 -6.77 -2.35
C ILE A 39 12.59 -6.37 -0.91
N GLU A 40 13.15 -5.17 -0.71
CA GLU A 40 13.52 -4.67 0.62
C GLU A 40 12.34 -4.56 1.57
N ALA A 41 11.17 -4.09 1.08
CA ALA A 41 9.97 -3.98 1.90
C ALA A 41 9.41 -5.37 2.24
N GLU A 42 9.41 -6.28 1.28
CA GLU A 42 9.00 -7.67 1.48
C GLU A 42 9.90 -8.40 2.50
N GLU A 43 11.22 -8.27 2.37
CA GLU A 43 12.18 -8.90 3.28
C GLU A 43 12.11 -8.32 4.68
N GLY A 44 12.00 -6.98 4.79
CA GLY A 44 11.79 -6.30 6.07
C GLY A 44 10.50 -6.77 6.76
N ALA A 45 9.41 -6.94 6.02
CA ALA A 45 8.15 -7.45 6.55
C ALA A 45 8.28 -8.90 7.03
N LYS A 46 8.91 -9.78 6.26
CA LYS A 46 9.09 -11.20 6.62
C LYS A 46 9.81 -11.40 7.95
N LEU A 47 10.76 -10.54 8.30
CA LEU A 47 11.45 -10.57 9.60
C LEU A 47 10.52 -10.31 10.79
N LEU A 48 9.42 -9.62 10.54
CA LEU A 48 8.47 -9.16 11.55
C LEU A 48 7.19 -10.00 11.57
N MET A 49 7.07 -11.02 10.73
CA MET A 49 5.83 -11.78 10.57
C MET A 49 5.83 -13.09 11.37
N LYS A 50 4.66 -13.47 11.88
CA LYS A 50 4.42 -14.80 12.46
C LYS A 50 4.46 -15.88 11.37
N LYS A 51 4.73 -17.14 11.75
CA LYS A 51 4.60 -18.27 10.82
C LYS A 51 3.15 -18.37 10.34
N GLY A 52 2.96 -18.41 9.03
CA GLY A 52 1.63 -18.48 8.40
C GLY A 52 0.92 -17.12 8.24
N ALA A 53 1.55 -16.02 8.66
CA ALA A 53 1.04 -14.67 8.50
C ALA A 53 0.86 -14.27 7.03
N LYS A 54 0.03 -13.26 6.77
CA LYS A 54 -0.29 -12.76 5.43
C LYS A 54 0.48 -11.50 5.08
N PHE A 55 1.16 -11.52 3.94
CA PHE A 55 1.75 -10.35 3.31
C PHE A 55 0.90 -9.97 2.10
N ILE A 56 0.13 -8.89 2.24
CA ILE A 56 -0.83 -8.42 1.24
C ILE A 56 -0.25 -7.14 0.61
N THR A 57 0.07 -7.19 -0.68
CA THR A 57 0.74 -6.07 -1.36
C THR A 57 -0.11 -5.48 -2.49
N ALA A 58 -0.08 -4.15 -2.61
CA ALA A 58 -0.61 -3.41 -3.76
C ALA A 58 0.43 -3.20 -4.89
N CYS A 59 1.73 -3.36 -4.62
CA CYS A 59 2.82 -3.01 -5.55
C CYS A 59 3.57 -4.22 -6.13
N GLY A 60 3.79 -5.24 -5.32
CA GLY A 60 4.50 -6.47 -5.69
C GLY A 60 6.02 -6.35 -5.49
N PRO A 61 6.82 -7.19 -6.17
CA PRO A 61 8.26 -7.30 -5.92
C PRO A 61 9.08 -6.08 -6.40
N ARG A 62 8.44 -5.04 -6.93
CA ARG A 62 9.09 -3.83 -7.45
C ARG A 62 8.38 -2.58 -6.93
N ARG A 63 9.16 -1.55 -6.60
CA ARG A 63 8.65 -0.22 -6.20
C ARG A 63 8.19 0.58 -7.41
N GLY A 64 7.13 1.37 -7.24
CA GLY A 64 6.64 2.30 -8.27
C GLY A 64 6.23 1.62 -9.57
N VAL A 65 5.63 0.43 -9.47
CA VAL A 65 5.02 -0.23 -10.64
C VAL A 65 3.84 0.63 -11.09
N GLY A 66 3.90 1.12 -12.32
CA GLY A 66 2.91 2.06 -12.87
C GLY A 66 3.43 3.48 -13.09
N ASP A 67 4.51 3.90 -12.42
CA ASP A 67 5.08 5.26 -12.57
C ASP A 67 5.71 5.49 -13.95
N ARG A 68 6.23 4.42 -14.55
CA ARG A 68 6.69 4.41 -15.94
C ARG A 68 6.35 3.08 -16.58
N GLN A 69 6.27 3.10 -17.90
CA GLN A 69 6.19 1.87 -18.67
C GLN A 69 7.46 1.04 -18.43
N LEU A 70 7.25 -0.24 -18.14
CA LEU A 70 8.34 -1.21 -18.02
C LEU A 70 8.72 -1.68 -19.41
N THR A 71 10.02 -1.92 -19.64
CA THR A 71 10.45 -2.64 -20.83
C THR A 71 9.95 -4.07 -20.79
N CYS A 72 9.96 -4.75 -21.94
CA CYS A 72 9.52 -6.14 -22.07
C CYS A 72 10.22 -7.06 -21.05
N CYS A 73 11.55 -6.96 -20.92
CA CYS A 73 12.33 -7.76 -19.97
C CYS A 73 12.00 -7.42 -18.51
N GLU A 74 11.79 -6.14 -18.19
CA GLU A 74 11.41 -5.70 -16.86
C GLU A 74 10.03 -6.19 -16.44
N TRP A 75 9.09 -6.19 -17.39
CA TRP A 75 7.75 -6.72 -17.20
C TRP A 75 7.79 -8.23 -16.92
N TYR A 76 8.52 -9.00 -17.73
CA TYR A 76 8.68 -10.44 -17.50
C TYR A 76 9.35 -10.74 -16.17
N GLY A 77 10.41 -10.01 -15.80
CA GLY A 77 11.07 -10.17 -14.51
C GLY A 77 10.12 -9.90 -13.33
N TRP A 78 9.31 -8.84 -13.42
CA TRP A 78 8.29 -8.53 -12.41
C TRP A 78 7.21 -9.61 -12.33
N ALA A 79 6.62 -9.98 -13.47
CA ALA A 79 5.54 -10.96 -13.54
C ALA A 79 5.99 -12.34 -13.06
N PHE A 80 7.17 -12.80 -13.51
CA PHE A 80 7.74 -14.08 -13.07
C PHE A 80 8.05 -14.06 -11.57
N GLY A 81 8.66 -12.97 -11.08
CA GLY A 81 8.94 -12.78 -9.67
C GLY A 81 7.68 -12.79 -8.79
N LEU A 82 6.58 -12.24 -9.30
CA LEU A 82 5.28 -12.25 -8.64
C LEU A 82 4.65 -13.64 -8.65
N ILE A 83 4.57 -14.30 -9.81
CA ILE A 83 4.00 -15.65 -9.97
C ILE A 83 4.70 -16.63 -9.04
N TRP A 84 6.03 -16.57 -8.96
CA TRP A 84 6.81 -17.44 -8.08
C TRP A 84 6.42 -17.32 -6.60
N ARG A 85 6.13 -16.10 -6.13
CA ARG A 85 5.71 -15.83 -4.74
C ARG A 85 4.29 -16.34 -4.47
N LEU A 86 3.39 -16.10 -5.42
CA LEU A 86 2.01 -16.58 -5.33
C LEU A 86 1.96 -18.11 -5.33
N MET A 87 2.71 -18.77 -6.21
CA MET A 87 2.79 -20.24 -6.26
C MET A 87 3.39 -20.83 -4.98
N LYS A 88 4.46 -20.24 -4.45
CA LYS A 88 5.03 -20.69 -3.16
C LYS A 88 4.03 -20.57 -2.01
N SER A 89 3.15 -19.57 -2.08
CA SER A 89 2.14 -19.30 -1.05
C SER A 89 0.90 -20.21 -1.14
N ALA A 90 0.75 -20.96 -2.24
CA ALA A 90 -0.37 -21.88 -2.45
C ALA A 90 -0.20 -23.23 -1.73
N CYS A 91 0.98 -23.51 -1.16
CA CYS A 91 1.23 -24.74 -0.41
C CYS A 91 0.53 -24.74 0.95
N CYS A 92 0.14 -25.93 1.45
CA CYS A 92 -0.58 -26.10 2.71
C CYS A 92 0.09 -25.35 3.90
N CYS A 93 -0.75 -24.78 4.76
CA CYS A 93 -0.42 -23.91 5.90
C CYS A 93 0.68 -24.40 6.86
N CYS A 94 1.04 -25.68 6.84
CA CYS A 94 2.10 -26.25 7.68
C CYS A 94 3.53 -25.91 7.17
N CYS A 95 3.68 -25.66 5.86
CA CYS A 95 4.98 -25.61 5.17
C CYS A 95 5.44 -24.20 4.75
N VAL A 96 4.55 -23.20 4.79
CA VAL A 96 4.85 -21.83 4.36
C VAL A 96 5.09 -20.92 5.56
N SER A 97 6.22 -20.21 5.54
CA SER A 97 6.53 -19.20 6.56
C SER A 97 5.59 -18.00 6.47
N THR A 98 5.22 -17.57 5.27
CA THR A 98 4.34 -16.42 5.01
C THR A 98 3.50 -16.65 3.76
N LYS A 99 2.23 -16.23 3.79
CA LYS A 99 1.33 -16.24 2.61
C LYS A 99 1.42 -14.90 1.88
N TYR A 100 1.80 -14.94 0.61
CA TYR A 100 1.87 -13.77 -0.25
C TYR A 100 0.57 -13.61 -1.05
N GLU A 101 -0.07 -12.45 -0.96
CA GLU A 101 -1.33 -12.13 -1.66
C GLU A 101 -1.20 -10.77 -2.37
N MET A 102 -1.79 -10.65 -3.58
CA MET A 102 -1.93 -9.36 -4.26
C MET A 102 -3.29 -8.75 -3.95
N GLY A 103 -3.29 -7.52 -3.44
CA GLY A 103 -4.54 -6.81 -3.10
C GLY A 103 -5.48 -6.63 -4.30
N GLY A 104 -4.94 -6.45 -5.51
CA GLY A 104 -5.74 -6.30 -6.73
C GLY A 104 -6.55 -7.53 -7.13
N GLY A 105 -6.26 -8.71 -6.57
CA GLY A 105 -7.03 -9.94 -6.79
C GLY A 105 -8.14 -10.18 -5.78
N MET A 106 -8.30 -9.30 -4.78
CA MET A 106 -9.33 -9.45 -3.75
C MET A 106 -10.70 -9.00 -4.29
N PRO A 107 -11.78 -9.72 -3.97
CA PRO A 107 -13.12 -9.29 -4.37
C PRO A 107 -13.44 -7.93 -3.74
N PRO A 108 -14.14 -7.04 -4.47
CA PRO A 108 -14.59 -5.79 -3.89
C PRO A 108 -15.52 -6.07 -2.70
N MET A 109 -15.40 -5.25 -1.67
CA MET A 109 -16.31 -5.30 -0.52
C MET A 109 -17.73 -4.99 -0.99
N LYS A 110 -18.71 -5.74 -0.48
CA LYS A 110 -20.12 -5.46 -0.78
C LYS A 110 -20.50 -4.09 -0.21
N ALA A 111 -21.40 -3.38 -0.88
CA ALA A 111 -21.84 -2.06 -0.42
C ALA A 111 -22.41 -2.08 1.01
N THR A 112 -23.12 -3.16 1.39
CA THR A 112 -23.63 -3.36 2.75
C THR A 112 -22.51 -3.39 3.78
N ASP A 113 -21.47 -4.17 3.51
CA ASP A 113 -20.35 -4.38 4.42
C ASP A 113 -19.49 -3.11 4.50
N PHE A 114 -19.30 -2.43 3.36
CA PHE A 114 -18.59 -1.16 3.31
C PHE A 114 -19.29 -0.06 4.10
N ASN A 115 -20.63 0.05 3.96
CA ASN A 115 -21.39 1.04 4.71
C ASN A 115 -21.30 0.80 6.21
N ALA A 116 -21.51 -0.45 6.66
CA ALA A 116 -21.45 -0.81 8.07
C ALA A 116 -20.05 -0.60 8.68
N VAL A 117 -18.99 -1.03 7.98
CA VAL A 117 -17.62 -1.05 8.53
C VAL A 117 -16.89 0.29 8.35
N VAL A 118 -17.19 1.05 7.30
CA VAL A 118 -16.45 2.28 6.94
C VAL A 118 -17.30 3.52 7.15
N VAL A 119 -18.48 3.59 6.54
CA VAL A 119 -19.28 4.82 6.50
C VAL A 119 -19.89 5.13 7.87
N GLU A 120 -20.61 4.16 8.43
CA GLU A 120 -21.32 4.26 9.71
C GLU A 120 -20.35 4.35 10.90
N ALA A 121 -19.21 3.65 10.81
CA ALA A 121 -18.12 3.75 11.78
C ALA A 121 -17.38 5.11 11.75
N GLY A 122 -17.74 6.01 10.83
CA GLY A 122 -17.13 7.34 10.75
C GLY A 122 -15.70 7.33 10.18
N ILE A 123 -15.25 6.24 9.56
CA ILE A 123 -13.93 6.16 8.93
C ILE A 123 -13.95 7.07 7.70
N ARG A 124 -13.03 8.03 7.64
CA ARG A 124 -12.93 8.99 6.54
C ARG A 124 -11.50 9.02 5.99
N ALA A 125 -11.41 9.14 4.66
CA ALA A 125 -10.13 9.39 4.02
C ALA A 125 -9.74 10.86 4.24
N GLU A 126 -8.47 11.09 4.54
CA GLU A 126 -7.98 12.45 4.68
C GLU A 126 -7.74 13.11 3.31
N ILE A 127 -8.26 14.32 3.15
CA ILE A 127 -8.06 15.14 1.97
C ILE A 127 -6.88 16.08 2.27
N ALA A 128 -5.75 15.86 1.58
CA ALA A 128 -4.58 16.72 1.71
C ALA A 128 -4.73 18.00 0.87
N MET A 129 -5.51 17.92 -0.21
CA MET A 129 -5.68 19.00 -1.17
C MET A 129 -6.99 18.79 -1.93
N GLU A 130 -7.74 19.86 -2.11
CA GLU A 130 -8.88 19.93 -3.00
C GLU A 130 -8.60 21.01 -4.05
N VAL A 131 -8.68 20.68 -5.34
CA VAL A 131 -8.47 21.61 -6.45
C VAL A 131 -9.73 21.75 -7.29
N PRO A 132 -10.01 22.95 -7.85
CA PRO A 132 -11.11 23.12 -8.79
C PRO A 132 -10.85 22.33 -10.08
N PHE A 133 -11.92 22.08 -10.84
CA PHE A 133 -11.83 21.46 -12.16
C PHE A 133 -11.36 22.49 -13.20
N ALA A 134 -10.06 22.82 -13.14
CA ALA A 134 -9.39 23.72 -14.06
C ALA A 134 -7.99 23.19 -14.42
N GLU A 135 -7.52 23.46 -15.64
CA GLU A 135 -6.32 22.84 -16.19
C GLU A 135 -5.07 23.09 -15.33
N THR A 136 -4.84 24.34 -14.94
CA THR A 136 -3.64 24.74 -14.17
C THR A 136 -3.63 24.09 -12.78
N PRO A 137 -4.68 24.20 -11.95
CA PRO A 137 -4.76 23.51 -10.66
C PRO A 137 -4.65 21.99 -10.76
N ILE A 138 -5.27 21.37 -11.78
CA ILE A 138 -5.16 19.92 -12.01
C ILE A 138 -3.73 19.53 -12.34
N ARG A 139 -3.04 20.30 -13.20
CA ARG A 139 -1.65 20.04 -13.59
C ARG A 139 -0.73 20.10 -12.38
N GLU A 140 -0.93 21.06 -11.48
CA GLU A 140 -0.17 21.18 -10.23
C GLU A 140 -0.49 20.04 -9.25
N ALA A 141 -1.76 19.67 -9.11
CA ALA A 141 -2.20 18.52 -8.34
C ALA A 141 -1.52 17.23 -8.81
N ILE A 142 -1.45 16.98 -10.12
CA ILE A 142 -0.78 15.81 -10.69
C ILE A 142 0.71 15.82 -10.37
N ARG A 143 1.40 16.97 -10.51
CA ARG A 143 2.82 17.10 -10.12
C ARG A 143 3.03 16.79 -8.64
N ARG A 144 2.11 17.24 -7.78
CA ARG A 144 2.15 16.96 -6.34
C ARG A 144 2.00 15.48 -6.04
N VAL A 145 1.06 14.78 -6.69
CA VAL A 145 0.92 13.31 -6.56
C VAL A 145 2.18 12.60 -7.04
N ALA A 146 2.73 13.02 -8.19
CA ALA A 146 3.97 12.46 -8.74
C ALA A 146 5.19 12.64 -7.81
N SER A 147 5.17 13.63 -6.90
CA SER A 147 6.22 13.81 -5.89
C SER A 147 6.23 12.73 -4.80
N ARG A 148 5.20 11.86 -4.72
CA ARG A 148 5.07 10.77 -3.72
C ARG A 148 5.06 11.19 -2.24
N HIS A 149 4.87 12.48 -1.96
CA HIS A 149 4.87 13.04 -0.59
C HIS A 149 3.53 13.68 -0.20
N THR A 150 2.43 13.17 -0.74
CA THR A 150 1.07 13.60 -0.36
C THR A 150 0.65 12.90 0.93
N GLY A 151 0.45 13.65 2.01
CA GLY A 151 -0.07 13.11 3.27
C GLY A 151 -1.58 12.85 3.27
N GLY A 152 -2.17 12.36 2.17
CA GLY A 152 -3.61 12.20 2.02
C GLY A 152 -4.03 12.19 0.55
N LYS A 153 -5.33 12.22 0.30
CA LYS A 153 -5.89 12.25 -1.06
C LYS A 153 -5.83 13.65 -1.64
N VAL A 154 -5.56 13.72 -2.94
CA VAL A 154 -5.74 14.92 -3.76
C VAL A 154 -7.07 14.75 -4.50
N VAL A 155 -8.01 15.65 -4.25
CA VAL A 155 -9.39 15.58 -4.75
C VAL A 155 -9.61 16.69 -5.76
N ILE A 156 -10.21 16.35 -6.89
CA ILE A 156 -10.66 17.33 -7.88
C ILE A 156 -12.14 17.58 -7.63
N ASN A 157 -12.49 18.82 -7.30
CA ASN A 157 -13.87 19.24 -7.13
C ASN A 157 -14.44 19.66 -8.49
N MET A 158 -15.34 18.83 -9.02
CA MET A 158 -15.98 19.03 -10.32
C MET A 158 -16.97 20.20 -10.36
N GLU A 159 -17.42 20.68 -9.19
CA GLU A 159 -18.40 21.78 -9.08
C GLU A 159 -17.73 23.15 -9.00
N LYS A 160 -16.44 23.21 -8.62
CA LYS A 160 -15.68 24.45 -8.56
C LYS A 160 -14.94 24.65 -9.89
N THR A 161 -15.30 25.70 -10.64
CA THR A 161 -14.50 26.24 -11.74
C THR A 161 -13.68 27.44 -11.25
N GLU A 162 -12.60 27.79 -11.93
CA GLU A 162 -11.93 29.08 -11.68
C GLU A 162 -12.96 30.22 -11.86
N ALA A 163 -12.91 31.20 -10.96
CA ALA A 163 -13.75 32.40 -10.99
C ALA A 163 -13.20 33.42 -11.99
#